data_AF-A0AAW9PXB6-F1
#
_entry.id   AF-A0AAW9PXB6-F1
#
_cell.length_a   1.000
_cell.length_b   1.000
_cell.length_c   1.000
_cell.angle_alpha   90.00
_cell.angle_beta   90.00
_cell.angle_gamma   90.00
#
_symmetry.space_group_name_H-M   'P 1'
#
loop_
_entity.id
_entity.type
_entity.pdbx_description
1 polymer ?
#
loop_
_entity_poly.entity_id
_entity_poly.type
_entity_poly.pdbx_seq_one_letter_code
_entity_poly.pdbx_strand_id
1 'polypeptide(L)'
;MPHRSINFAQGSCYHVYNRGNNYQTIFFERESYLHFLRLARRYSIDGNISILAYCLMPNHYHLLVQCNGGSLSEAMRSLSLAYTKGINKRFHRVGSLFQGRFQAVLVDSDEYLVHLVRYIHLNPVKAGLVKTALEWEFSSFSEYAGLRNGSLPKTEFIRSLITSKEEYQSFLTENPLPSIPQLRALMLDE
;
A
#
# COMPACT_ATOMS: atom_id res chain seq x y z
N MET A 1 18.25 -1.54 20.25
CA MET A 1 18.49 -0.48 19.24
C MET A 1 17.73 0.77 19.66
N PRO A 2 18.33 1.97 19.62
CA PRO A 2 17.67 3.19 20.04
C PRO A 2 16.46 3.48 19.15
N HIS A 3 15.35 3.82 19.78
CA HIS A 3 14.07 4.09 19.15
C HIS A 3 14.05 5.50 18.58
N ARG A 4 14.22 5.66 17.26
CA ARG A 4 13.92 6.94 16.61
C ARG A 4 12.42 7.01 16.38
N SER A 5 11.72 7.84 17.16
CA SER A 5 10.32 8.16 16.86
C SER A 5 10.28 8.89 15.52
N ILE A 6 9.64 8.28 14.52
CA ILE A 6 9.31 8.99 13.29
C ILE A 6 8.12 9.89 13.62
N ASN A 7 8.34 11.20 13.59
CA ASN A 7 7.27 12.18 13.72
C ASN A 7 6.59 12.29 12.36
N PHE A 8 5.40 11.72 12.26
CA PHE A 8 4.56 11.84 11.06
C PHE A 8 3.84 13.18 11.09
N ALA A 9 3.98 13.96 10.04
CA ALA A 9 3.39 15.28 9.93
C ALA A 9 1.93 15.19 9.42
N GLN A 10 1.06 16.01 10.00
CA GLN A 10 -0.32 16.16 9.55
C GLN A 10 -0.35 16.72 8.12
N GLY A 11 -1.30 16.25 7.31
CA GLY A 11 -1.46 16.58 5.89
C GLY A 11 -0.46 15.88 4.96
N SER A 12 0.63 15.34 5.50
CA SER A 12 1.69 14.71 4.71
C SER A 12 1.33 13.31 4.24
N CYS A 13 1.84 12.95 3.06
CA CYS A 13 1.68 11.63 2.47
C CYS A 13 2.92 10.77 2.69
N TYR A 14 2.72 9.48 2.93
CA TYR A 14 3.77 8.51 3.17
C TYR A 14 3.56 7.25 2.34
N HIS A 15 4.61 6.76 1.69
CA HIS A 15 4.66 5.40 1.19
C HIS A 15 4.96 4.45 2.35
N VAL A 16 4.01 3.59 2.66
CA VAL A 16 4.11 2.61 3.74
C VAL A 16 4.17 1.22 3.16
N TYR A 17 5.16 0.44 3.58
CA TYR A 17 5.32 -0.93 3.12
C TYR A 17 5.90 -1.84 4.20
N ASN A 18 5.62 -3.13 4.07
CA ASN A 18 6.27 -4.16 4.88
C ASN A 18 6.25 -5.48 4.10
N ARG A 19 7.17 -6.37 4.43
CA ARG A 19 7.32 -7.68 3.80
C ARG A 19 7.37 -8.81 4.80
N GLY A 20 7.13 -10.02 4.32
CA GLY A 20 7.23 -11.24 5.10
C GLY A 20 8.64 -11.43 5.63
N ASN A 21 8.72 -11.90 6.88
CA ASN A 21 9.98 -12.35 7.46
C ASN A 21 10.60 -13.44 6.56
N ASN A 22 11.89 -13.32 6.22
CA ASN A 22 12.56 -14.20 5.25
C ASN A 22 11.87 -14.28 3.88
N TYR A 23 11.29 -13.17 3.39
CA TYR A 23 10.59 -13.09 2.10
C TYR A 23 9.40 -14.04 1.96
N GLN A 24 8.93 -14.62 3.07
CA GLN A 24 7.85 -15.60 3.05
C GLN A 24 6.52 -14.98 2.59
N THR A 25 5.66 -15.81 2.03
CA THR A 25 4.26 -15.46 1.78
C THR A 25 3.59 -15.00 3.08
N ILE A 26 2.90 -13.87 3.01
CA ILE A 26 2.09 -13.31 4.11
C ILE A 26 0.59 -13.40 3.80
N PHE A 27 0.21 -13.47 2.53
CA PHE A 27 -1.16 -13.70 2.09
C PHE A 27 -1.30 -15.08 1.44
N PHE A 28 -1.69 -16.07 2.24
CA PHE A 28 -1.71 -17.48 1.85
C PHE A 28 -2.87 -17.86 0.94
N GLU A 29 -3.97 -17.13 1.04
CA GLU A 29 -5.20 -17.37 0.28
C GLU A 29 -5.98 -16.07 0.14
N ARG A 30 -6.97 -16.02 -0.75
CA ARG A 30 -7.85 -14.85 -0.97
C ARG A 30 -8.38 -14.24 0.33
N GLU A 31 -8.82 -15.05 1.27
CA GLU A 31 -9.35 -14.57 2.54
C GLU A 31 -8.28 -13.90 3.43
N SER A 32 -7.01 -14.25 3.26
CA SER A 32 -5.89 -13.55 3.92
C SER A 32 -5.78 -12.11 3.43
N TYR A 33 -5.99 -11.86 2.14
CA TYR A 33 -6.01 -10.50 1.58
C TYR A 33 -7.22 -9.71 2.06
N LEU A 34 -8.42 -10.30 1.99
CA LEU A 34 -9.65 -9.66 2.44
C LEU A 34 -9.61 -9.33 3.93
N HIS A 35 -9.07 -10.23 4.76
CA HIS A 35 -8.86 -9.98 6.17
C HIS A 35 -7.97 -8.76 6.43
N PHE A 36 -6.86 -8.65 5.71
CA PHE A 36 -5.97 -7.49 5.80
C PHE A 36 -6.67 -6.20 5.41
N LEU A 37 -7.42 -6.17 4.30
CA LEU A 37 -8.15 -4.99 3.86
C LEU A 37 -9.23 -4.55 4.87
N ARG A 38 -9.91 -5.49 5.52
CA ARG A 38 -10.86 -5.18 6.61
C ARG A 38 -10.16 -4.54 7.81
N LEU A 39 -9.00 -5.07 8.21
CA LEU A 39 -8.19 -4.47 9.28
C LEU A 39 -7.65 -3.10 8.87
N ALA A 40 -7.19 -2.94 7.63
CA ALA A 40 -6.69 -1.69 7.10
C ALA A 40 -7.75 -0.59 7.15
N ARG A 41 -8.98 -0.91 6.74
CA ARG A 41 -10.12 0.01 6.89
C ARG A 41 -10.40 0.39 8.33
N ARG A 42 -10.42 -0.58 9.26
CA ARG A 42 -10.67 -0.30 10.68
C ARG A 42 -9.61 0.64 11.24
N TYR A 43 -8.34 0.26 11.10
CA TYR A 43 -7.26 1.00 11.73
C TYR A 43 -6.91 2.30 11.01
N SER A 44 -7.32 2.48 9.74
CA SER A 44 -7.23 3.78 9.09
C SER A 44 -8.19 4.79 9.72
N ILE A 45 -9.41 4.35 10.05
CA ILE A 45 -10.40 5.19 10.74
C ILE A 45 -9.92 5.50 12.16
N ASP A 46 -9.58 4.46 12.94
CA ASP A 46 -9.15 4.61 14.34
C ASP A 46 -7.88 5.49 14.45
N GLY A 47 -6.98 5.36 13.48
CA GLY A 47 -5.73 6.11 13.43
C GLY A 47 -5.85 7.49 12.79
N ASN A 48 -7.05 7.90 12.36
CA ASN A 48 -7.30 9.12 11.61
C ASN A 48 -6.27 9.34 10.46
N ILE A 49 -6.15 8.33 9.60
CA ILE A 49 -5.36 8.34 8.37
C ILE A 49 -6.23 7.96 7.17
N SER A 50 -5.89 8.48 6.00
CA SER A 50 -6.52 8.08 4.74
C SER A 50 -5.60 7.15 3.97
N ILE A 51 -6.11 6.02 3.48
CA ILE A 51 -5.41 5.23 2.47
C ILE A 51 -5.78 5.83 1.11
N LEU A 52 -4.80 6.24 0.31
CA LEU A 52 -5.00 6.85 -1.02
C LEU A 52 -4.85 5.83 -2.14
N ALA A 53 -3.95 4.85 -1.97
CA ALA A 53 -3.74 3.73 -2.87
C ALA A 53 -3.19 2.52 -2.11
N TYR A 54 -3.40 1.31 -2.64
CA TYR A 54 -2.79 0.10 -2.09
C TYR A 54 -2.49 -0.94 -3.16
N CYS A 55 -1.55 -1.83 -2.85
CA CYS A 55 -1.34 -3.11 -3.53
C CYS A 55 -0.84 -4.14 -2.52
N LEU A 56 -1.51 -5.28 -2.44
CA LEU A 56 -1.12 -6.41 -1.61
C LEU A 56 -0.51 -7.48 -2.53
N MET A 57 0.73 -7.85 -2.27
CA MET A 57 1.53 -8.83 -3.02
C MET A 57 1.74 -10.07 -2.14
N PRO A 58 1.94 -11.28 -2.68
CA PRO A 58 1.99 -12.50 -1.87
C PRO A 58 2.88 -12.44 -0.63
N ASN A 59 4.05 -11.80 -0.73
CA ASN A 59 5.04 -11.67 0.34
C ASN A 59 5.19 -10.25 0.91
N HIS A 60 4.47 -9.23 0.41
CA HIS A 60 4.60 -7.85 0.91
C HIS A 60 3.38 -6.99 0.59
N TYR A 61 3.31 -5.78 1.13
CA TYR A 61 2.27 -4.82 0.74
C TYR A 61 2.85 -3.43 0.56
N HIS A 62 2.17 -2.62 -0.25
CA HIS A 62 2.39 -1.20 -0.40
C HIS A 62 1.08 -0.44 -0.14
N LEU A 63 1.15 0.59 0.68
CA LEU A 63 0.09 1.55 0.95
C LEU A 63 0.63 2.95 0.68
N LEU A 64 -0.18 3.79 0.05
CA LEU A 64 0.01 5.23 0.09
C LEU A 64 -0.98 5.78 1.12
N VAL A 65 -0.48 6.46 2.14
CA VAL A 65 -1.30 6.98 3.25
C VAL A 65 -1.12 8.48 3.43
N GLN A 66 -2.19 9.18 3.79
CA GLN A 66 -2.16 10.56 4.24
C GLN A 66 -2.49 10.63 5.74
N CYS A 67 -1.70 11.37 6.50
CA CYS A 67 -1.91 11.56 7.93
C CYS A 67 -2.88 12.72 8.18
N ASN A 68 -4.07 12.47 8.74
CA ASN A 68 -5.09 13.52 8.95
C ASN A 68 -5.06 14.10 10.37
N GLY A 69 -3.92 14.01 11.06
CA GLY A 69 -3.73 14.47 12.44
C GLY A 69 -3.78 13.35 13.49
N GLY A 70 -4.00 12.10 13.10
CA GLY A 70 -3.82 10.94 13.98
C GLY A 70 -2.45 10.27 13.86
N SER A 71 -2.33 9.06 14.38
CA SER A 71 -1.05 8.35 14.52
C SER A 71 -0.91 7.18 13.55
N LEU A 72 -0.15 7.41 12.47
CA LEU A 72 0.21 6.37 11.51
C LEU A 72 0.94 5.19 12.18
N SER A 73 1.83 5.48 13.13
CA SER A 73 2.54 4.45 13.91
C SER A 73 1.57 3.50 14.60
N GLU A 74 0.54 4.03 15.24
CA GLU A 74 -0.41 3.24 16.02
C GLU A 74 -1.37 2.46 15.14
N ALA A 75 -1.84 3.08 14.05
CA ALA A 75 -2.64 2.41 13.03
C ALA A 75 -1.91 1.19 12.45
N MET A 76 -0.68 1.38 11.99
CA MET A 76 0.12 0.32 11.38
C MET A 76 0.58 -0.75 12.38
N ARG A 77 0.87 -0.36 13.63
CA ARG A 77 1.14 -1.31 14.72
C ARG A 77 -0.07 -2.21 14.96
N SER A 78 -1.25 -1.61 15.10
CA SER A 78 -2.49 -2.34 15.41
C SER A 78 -2.89 -3.27 14.26
N LEU A 79 -2.79 -2.78 13.02
CA LEU A 79 -2.96 -3.58 11.80
C LEU A 79 -2.02 -4.79 11.78
N SER A 80 -0.71 -4.56 11.93
CA SER A 80 0.30 -5.62 11.81
C SER A 80 0.13 -6.68 12.89
N LEU A 81 -0.18 -6.28 14.13
CA LEU A 81 -0.42 -7.19 15.25
C LEU A 81 -1.69 -8.01 15.06
N ALA A 82 -2.81 -7.36 14.72
CA ALA A 82 -4.08 -8.03 14.51
C ALA A 82 -4.01 -9.03 13.35
N TYR A 83 -3.36 -8.63 12.24
CA TYR A 83 -3.18 -9.49 11.09
C TYR A 83 -2.30 -10.69 11.39
N THR A 84 -1.13 -10.46 12.00
CA THR A 84 -0.20 -11.54 12.40
C THR A 84 -0.89 -12.54 13.33
N LYS A 85 -1.66 -12.06 14.32
CA LYS A 85 -2.41 -12.92 15.23
C LYS A 85 -3.47 -13.75 14.50
N GLY A 86 -4.21 -13.13 13.57
CA GLY A 86 -5.23 -13.82 12.77
C GLY A 86 -4.63 -14.92 11.89
N ILE A 87 -3.56 -14.61 11.17
CA ILE A 87 -2.84 -15.55 10.31
C ILE A 87 -2.21 -16.68 11.12
N ASN A 88 -1.53 -16.35 12.23
CA ASN A 88 -0.91 -17.37 13.08
C ASN A 88 -1.95 -18.35 13.64
N LYS A 89 -3.11 -17.84 14.08
CA LYS A 89 -4.21 -18.68 14.54
C LYS A 89 -4.77 -19.57 13.42
N ARG A 90 -4.99 -19.02 12.22
CA ARG A 90 -5.62 -19.72 11.09
C ARG A 90 -4.73 -20.83 10.51
N PHE A 91 -3.43 -20.59 10.42
CA PHE A 91 -2.47 -21.49 9.78
C PHE A 91 -1.58 -22.24 10.77
N HIS A 92 -1.93 -22.23 12.07
CA HIS A 92 -1.17 -22.88 13.15
C HIS A 92 0.32 -22.48 13.17
N ARG A 93 0.59 -21.20 12.89
CA ARG A 93 1.95 -20.65 12.87
C ARG A 93 2.28 -19.98 14.20
N VAL A 94 3.58 -19.85 14.47
CA VAL A 94 4.13 -19.09 15.60
C VAL A 94 5.17 -18.10 15.10
N GLY A 95 5.52 -17.12 15.95
CA GLY A 95 6.53 -16.12 15.63
C GLY A 95 6.04 -14.96 14.76
N SER A 96 6.99 -14.20 14.23
CA SER A 96 6.74 -13.02 13.41
C SER A 96 6.30 -13.38 11.99
N LEU A 97 5.29 -12.66 11.48
CA LEU A 97 4.90 -12.75 10.08
C LEU A 97 5.72 -11.80 9.21
N PHE A 98 5.91 -10.56 9.66
CA PHE A 98 6.62 -9.49 8.96
C PHE A 98 8.09 -9.36 9.39
N GLN A 99 8.92 -8.75 8.55
CA GLN A 99 10.33 -8.43 8.81
C GLN A 99 10.47 -7.19 9.73
N GLY A 100 9.86 -7.26 10.91
CA GLY A 100 9.86 -6.17 11.89
C GLY A 100 8.84 -5.08 11.59
N ARG A 101 9.21 -3.82 11.88
CA ARG A 101 8.33 -2.66 11.73
C ARG A 101 8.12 -2.31 10.26
N PHE A 102 6.94 -1.77 9.96
CA PHE A 102 6.69 -1.16 8.66
C PHE A 102 7.72 -0.07 8.38
N GLN A 103 8.04 0.11 7.10
CA GLN A 103 8.81 1.24 6.61
C GLN A 103 7.85 2.33 6.15
N ALA A 104 8.26 3.58 6.32
CA ALA A 104 7.50 4.74 5.84
C ALA A 104 8.45 5.77 5.25
N VAL A 105 8.17 6.18 4.01
CA VAL A 105 8.94 7.19 3.28
C VAL A 105 8.03 8.38 3.00
N LEU A 106 8.46 9.58 3.37
CA LEU A 106 7.74 10.83 3.07
C LEU A 106 7.66 11.03 1.56
N VAL A 107 6.49 11.45 1.09
CA VAL A 107 6.25 11.87 -0.29
C VAL A 107 6.08 13.39 -0.25
N ASP A 108 7.04 14.12 -0.79
CA ASP A 108 7.20 15.57 -0.63
C ASP A 108 6.83 16.40 -1.88
N SER A 109 6.33 15.75 -2.94
CA SER A 109 5.80 16.44 -4.12
C SER A 109 4.59 15.71 -4.74
N ASP A 110 3.71 16.49 -5.37
CA ASP A 110 2.52 15.98 -6.06
C ASP A 110 2.88 15.11 -7.27
N GLU A 111 3.90 15.53 -8.04
CA GLU A 111 4.43 14.73 -9.16
C GLU A 111 4.89 13.35 -8.68
N TYR A 112 5.64 13.31 -7.56
CA TYR A 112 6.11 12.05 -6.99
C TYR A 112 4.94 11.19 -6.48
N LEU A 113 3.90 11.82 -5.92
CA LEU A 113 2.70 11.14 -5.44
C LEU A 113 1.98 10.40 -6.58
N VAL A 114 1.78 11.04 -7.73
CA VAL A 114 1.16 10.44 -8.91
C VAL A 114 1.99 9.24 -9.40
N HIS A 115 3.31 9.40 -9.53
CA HIS A 115 4.19 8.32 -9.95
C HIS A 115 4.22 7.15 -8.96
N LEU A 116 4.14 7.43 -7.66
CA LEU A 116 4.09 6.40 -6.63
C LEU A 116 2.80 5.58 -6.72
N VAL A 117 1.64 6.19 -7.00
CA VAL A 117 0.40 5.42 -7.21
C VAL A 117 0.54 4.49 -8.41
N ARG A 118 1.11 4.96 -9.53
CA ARG A 118 1.43 4.09 -10.69
C ARG A 118 2.34 2.95 -10.30
N TYR A 119 3.40 3.22 -9.54
CA TYR A 119 4.31 2.20 -9.03
C TYR A 119 3.54 1.14 -8.23
N ILE A 120 2.72 1.56 -7.26
CA ILE A 120 1.94 0.66 -6.41
C ILE A 120 1.05 -0.26 -7.27
N HIS A 121 0.36 0.28 -8.27
CA HIS A 121 -0.54 -0.53 -9.13
C HIS A 121 0.18 -1.44 -10.12
N LEU A 122 1.38 -1.07 -10.56
CA LEU A 122 2.18 -1.86 -11.51
C LEU A 122 3.09 -2.91 -10.84
N ASN A 123 3.16 -2.96 -9.51
CA ASN A 123 3.93 -3.98 -8.77
C ASN A 123 3.60 -5.43 -9.19
N PRO A 124 2.32 -5.84 -9.31
CA PRO A 124 1.96 -7.17 -9.76
C PRO A 124 2.45 -7.52 -11.16
N VAL A 125 2.45 -6.53 -12.07
CA VAL A 125 2.94 -6.69 -13.44
C VAL A 125 4.45 -6.83 -13.47
N LYS A 126 5.15 -5.99 -12.70
CA LYS A 126 6.62 -6.04 -12.57
C LYS A 126 7.12 -7.37 -12.02
N ALA A 127 6.45 -7.90 -11.00
CA ALA A 127 6.76 -9.19 -10.41
C ALA A 127 6.31 -10.39 -11.28
N GLY A 128 5.77 -10.15 -12.47
CA GLY A 128 5.31 -11.20 -13.39
C GLY A 128 4.09 -11.99 -12.90
N LEU A 129 3.34 -11.50 -11.92
CA LEU A 129 2.16 -12.18 -11.38
C LEU A 129 0.96 -12.10 -12.32
N VAL A 130 0.86 -11.03 -13.09
CA VAL A 130 -0.21 -10.74 -14.04
C VAL A 130 0.33 -9.97 -15.25
N LYS A 131 -0.40 -9.98 -16.37
CA LYS A 131 0.01 -9.24 -17.58
C LYS A 131 -0.36 -7.76 -17.51
N THR A 132 -1.47 -7.46 -16.84
CA THR A 132 -2.01 -6.10 -16.72
C THR A 132 -2.39 -5.80 -15.27
N ALA A 133 -2.32 -4.53 -14.85
CA ALA A 133 -2.69 -4.13 -13.49
C ALA A 133 -4.16 -4.47 -13.15
N LEU A 134 -5.02 -4.51 -14.16
CA LEU A 134 -6.44 -4.86 -14.04
C LEU A 134 -6.66 -6.29 -13.54
N GLU A 135 -5.77 -7.23 -13.89
CA GLU A 135 -5.89 -8.63 -13.50
C GLU A 135 -5.58 -8.86 -12.01
N TRP A 136 -4.92 -7.91 -11.33
CA TRP A 136 -4.59 -8.05 -9.91
C TRP A 136 -5.66 -7.48 -8.98
N GLU A 137 -6.50 -8.38 -8.47
CA GLU A 137 -7.63 -8.06 -7.61
C GLU A 137 -7.25 -7.24 -6.35
N PHE A 138 -6.11 -7.58 -5.73
CA PHE A 138 -5.72 -7.05 -4.41
C PHE A 138 -4.91 -5.75 -4.51
N SER A 139 -5.22 -4.93 -5.50
CA SER A 139 -4.74 -3.55 -5.62
C SER A 139 -5.91 -2.59 -5.69
N SER A 140 -5.67 -1.31 -5.39
CA SER A 140 -6.68 -0.26 -5.58
C SER A 140 -6.85 0.18 -7.04
N PHE A 141 -6.22 -0.50 -8.01
CA PHE A 141 -6.27 -0.12 -9.42
C PHE A 141 -7.71 -0.10 -9.94
N SER A 142 -8.54 -1.09 -9.57
CA SER A 142 -9.93 -1.16 -10.03
C SER A 142 -10.79 0.02 -9.56
N GLU A 143 -10.55 0.58 -8.37
CA GLU A 143 -11.20 1.82 -7.92
C GLU A 143 -10.76 3.02 -8.75
N TYR A 144 -9.49 3.06 -9.16
CA TYR A 144 -8.98 4.11 -10.05
C TYR A 144 -9.56 3.95 -11.47
N ALA A 145 -9.61 2.74 -12.01
CA ALA A 145 -10.23 2.44 -13.30
C ALA A 145 -11.76 2.61 -13.33
N GLY A 146 -12.42 2.87 -12.19
CA GLY A 146 -13.88 2.99 -12.12
C GLY A 146 -14.62 1.66 -12.27
N LEU A 147 -13.91 0.53 -12.14
CA LEU A 147 -14.43 -0.82 -12.30
C LEU A 147 -14.88 -1.44 -10.96
N ARG A 148 -14.47 -0.85 -9.84
CA ARG A 148 -14.88 -1.24 -8.50
C ARG A 148 -15.28 -0.03 -7.69
N ASN A 149 -16.48 -0.06 -7.11
CA ASN A 149 -16.94 0.98 -6.18
C ASN A 149 -16.49 0.66 -4.74
N GLY A 150 -15.17 0.72 -4.52
CA GLY A 150 -14.55 0.49 -3.21
C GLY A 150 -14.44 1.77 -2.38
N SER A 151 -14.64 1.68 -1.07
CA SER A 151 -14.59 2.84 -0.16
C SER A 151 -13.27 3.02 0.60
N LEU A 152 -12.33 2.07 0.44
CA LEU A 152 -11.06 2.09 1.17
C LEU A 152 -10.08 3.15 0.63
N PRO A 153 -9.73 3.16 -0.66
CA PRO A 153 -8.86 4.20 -1.19
C PRO A 153 -9.65 5.50 -1.36
N LYS A 154 -9.16 6.60 -0.79
CA LYS A 154 -9.65 7.96 -1.05
C LYS A 154 -8.99 8.48 -2.32
N THR A 155 -9.63 8.20 -3.46
CA THR A 155 -9.05 8.45 -4.79
C THR A 155 -9.17 9.91 -5.23
N GLU A 156 -10.04 10.68 -4.58
CA GLU A 156 -10.42 12.04 -4.99
C GLU A 156 -9.21 12.96 -5.05
N PHE A 157 -8.35 12.90 -4.03
CA PHE A 157 -7.15 13.72 -3.96
C PHE A 157 -6.19 13.41 -5.11
N ILE A 158 -5.85 12.14 -5.34
CA ILE A 158 -4.95 11.75 -6.44
C ILE A 158 -5.57 12.07 -7.80
N ARG A 159 -6.87 11.83 -7.98
CA ARG A 159 -7.58 12.17 -9.22
C ARG A 159 -7.52 13.67 -9.50
N SER A 160 -7.58 14.51 -8.47
CA SER A 160 -7.51 15.97 -8.63
C SER A 160 -6.12 16.48 -9.05
N LEU A 161 -5.07 15.69 -8.81
CA LEU A 161 -3.71 15.99 -9.28
C LEU A 161 -3.49 15.64 -10.76
N ILE A 162 -4.42 14.90 -11.37
CA ILE A 162 -4.33 14.48 -12.77
C ILE A 162 -5.28 15.38 -13.57
N THR A 163 -4.73 16.18 -14.49
CA THR A 163 -5.40 17.39 -15.00
C THR A 163 -6.43 17.08 -16.09
N SER A 164 -6.24 16.00 -16.85
CA SER A 164 -7.14 15.63 -17.95
C SER A 164 -7.59 14.17 -17.90
N LYS A 165 -8.70 13.88 -18.59
CA LYS A 165 -9.23 12.51 -18.71
C LYS A 165 -8.26 11.61 -19.50
N GLU A 166 -7.63 12.15 -20.53
CA GLU A 166 -6.65 11.47 -21.36
C GLU A 166 -5.39 11.13 -20.57
N GLU A 167 -4.90 12.07 -19.74
CA GLU A 167 -3.80 11.85 -18.81
C GLU A 167 -4.17 10.80 -17.76
N TYR A 168 -5.42 10.80 -17.28
CA TYR A 168 -5.90 9.79 -16.36
C TYR A 168 -5.96 8.38 -16.98
N GLN A 169 -6.42 8.26 -18.23
CA GLN A 169 -6.41 6.98 -18.95
C GLN A 169 -4.98 6.50 -19.23
N SER A 170 -4.10 7.42 -19.62
CA SER A 170 -2.68 7.13 -19.84
C SER A 170 -2.00 6.69 -18.54
N PHE A 171 -2.30 7.37 -17.43
CA PHE A 171 -1.87 7.01 -16.08
C PHE A 171 -2.25 5.56 -15.71
N LEU A 172 -3.42 5.08 -16.13
CA LEU A 172 -3.90 3.73 -15.86
C LEU A 172 -3.30 2.65 -16.79
N THR A 173 -2.87 3.02 -17.99
CA THR A 173 -2.56 2.06 -19.07
C THR A 173 -1.09 2.05 -19.48
N GLU A 174 -0.35 3.14 -19.24
CA GLU A 174 1.04 3.27 -19.67
C GLU A 174 2.02 2.48 -18.79
N ASN A 175 2.79 1.64 -19.48
CA ASN A 175 3.94 0.90 -18.99
C ASN A 175 5.10 1.14 -20.01
N PRO A 176 6.37 1.34 -19.62
CA PRO A 176 6.97 1.10 -18.30
C PRO A 176 6.81 2.25 -17.30
N LEU A 177 7.10 1.98 -16.02
CA LEU A 177 7.24 3.04 -15.02
C LEU A 177 8.35 4.02 -15.42
N PRO A 178 8.17 5.33 -15.14
CA PRO A 178 9.24 6.29 -15.30
C PRO A 178 10.43 5.94 -14.40
N SER A 179 11.65 6.11 -14.93
CA SER A 179 12.89 5.86 -14.20
C SER A 179 13.16 7.00 -13.22
N ILE A 180 12.43 7.01 -12.10
CA ILE A 180 12.62 8.00 -11.05
C ILE A 180 13.62 7.43 -10.03
N PRO A 181 14.78 8.08 -9.79
CA PRO A 181 15.77 7.61 -8.82
C PRO A 181 15.18 7.35 -7.43
N GLN A 182 14.21 8.16 -6.97
CA GLN A 182 13.52 7.95 -5.70
C GLN A 182 12.68 6.67 -5.65
N LEU A 183 12.10 6.21 -6.78
CA LEU A 183 11.31 4.97 -6.81
C LEU A 183 12.17 3.72 -6.63
N ARG A 184 13.44 3.74 -7.06
CA ARG A 184 14.37 2.60 -6.86
C ARG A 184 14.58 2.29 -5.38
N ALA A 185 14.64 3.31 -4.52
CA ALA A 185 14.77 3.14 -3.08
C ALA A 185 13.50 2.59 -2.40
N LEU A 186 12.37 2.61 -3.11
CA LEU A 186 11.08 2.07 -2.65
C LEU A 186 10.82 0.64 -3.15
N MET A 187 11.65 0.15 -4.07
CA MET A 187 11.59 -1.23 -4.51
C MET A 187 12.11 -2.08 -3.36
N LEU A 188 11.22 -2.90 -2.80
CA LEU A 188 11.66 -4.02 -1.99
C LEU A 188 12.37 -4.94 -2.97
N ASP A 189 13.70 -4.93 -2.97
CA ASP A 189 14.51 -5.77 -3.87
C ASP A 189 13.90 -7.17 -3.95
N GLU A 190 13.52 -7.57 -5.17
CA GLU A 190 12.97 -8.90 -5.50
C GLU A 190 13.97 -10.01 -5.14
#